data_AF-A0A938F8U3-F1
#
_entry.id   AF-A0A938F8U3-F1
#
_cell.length_a   1.000
_cell.length_b   1.000
_cell.length_c   1.000
_cell.angle_alpha   90.00
_cell.angle_beta   90.00
_cell.angle_gamma   90.00
#
_symmetry.space_group_name_H-M   'P 1'
#
loop_
_entity.id
_entity.type
_entity.pdbx_description
1 polymer ?
#
loop_
_entity_poly.entity_id
_entity_poly.type
_entity_poly.pdbx_seq_one_letter_code
_entity_poly.pdbx_strand_id
1 'polypeptide(L)'
;MRILFSLVGVEDPTQTHHWLWPETAEIIYGGIASVLVFAILFKVAGPMAKKAFTDRTDRIQSEIDAAAAAVASAHDEAARIRSALGNIESERRTILAESDAQAEALLREGRARIDAEMADIEAKAKADISNAGARVGDELRAEISRLSAVAIERVVAQAMDDRVRQDLIENFITDVGAAR
;
A
#
# COMPACT_ATOMS: atom_id res chain seq x y z
N MET A 1 26.62 42.48 -95.80
CA MET A 1 27.32 41.21 -96.10
C MET A 1 28.71 41.58 -96.63
N ARG A 2 29.78 40.94 -96.12
CA ARG A 2 31.20 41.39 -96.12
C ARG A 2 31.58 42.22 -94.88
N ILE A 3 31.66 41.58 -93.71
CA ILE A 3 32.81 40.78 -93.21
C ILE A 3 33.80 41.75 -92.53
N LEU A 4 33.87 41.83 -91.19
CA LEU A 4 34.33 40.80 -90.25
C LEU A 4 35.80 40.36 -90.44
N PHE A 5 36.72 41.20 -90.93
CA PHE A 5 38.14 40.75 -91.03
C PHE A 5 39.26 41.75 -90.75
N SER A 6 39.01 42.99 -90.29
CA SER A 6 40.10 43.97 -90.08
C SER A 6 40.52 44.21 -88.63
N LEU A 7 40.24 43.27 -87.72
CA LEU A 7 40.76 43.30 -86.35
C LEU A 7 41.34 41.94 -85.92
N VAL A 8 41.84 41.16 -86.90
CA VAL A 8 42.97 40.27 -86.63
C VAL A 8 44.18 41.18 -86.59
N GLY A 9 44.57 41.59 -85.38
CA GLY A 9 45.78 42.33 -85.13
C GLY A 9 46.97 41.53 -85.65
N VAL A 10 47.60 42.08 -86.69
CA VAL A 10 48.93 41.74 -87.15
C VAL A 10 49.90 42.01 -86.00
N GLU A 11 50.72 41.01 -85.67
CA GLU A 11 51.75 41.02 -84.64
C GLU A 11 52.83 42.08 -84.92
N ASP A 12 53.31 42.76 -83.86
CA ASP A 12 54.41 43.72 -83.95
C ASP A 12 55.70 43.06 -83.40
N PRO A 13 56.66 42.65 -84.25
CA PRO A 13 57.76 41.75 -83.88
C PRO A 13 58.93 42.41 -83.11
N THR A 14 58.73 43.58 -82.50
CA THR A 14 59.77 44.30 -81.72
C THR A 14 59.38 44.67 -80.29
N GLN A 15 58.26 44.16 -79.79
CA GLN A 15 57.88 44.32 -78.38
C GLN A 15 58.50 43.22 -77.53
N THR A 16 59.51 43.56 -76.71
CA THR A 16 60.03 42.67 -75.67
C THR A 16 58.98 42.49 -74.58
N HIS A 17 58.43 41.27 -74.45
CA HIS A 17 57.47 40.90 -73.40
C HIS A 17 58.03 41.23 -72.01
N HIS A 18 57.33 42.10 -71.29
CA HIS A 18 57.70 42.44 -69.91
C HIS A 18 57.34 41.25 -69.02
N TRP A 19 58.32 40.46 -68.57
CA TRP A 19 58.14 39.19 -67.83
C TRP A 19 57.20 39.27 -66.60
N LEU A 20 57.02 40.45 -66.01
CA LEU A 20 56.13 40.69 -64.87
C LEU A 20 54.69 41.06 -65.27
N TRP A 21 54.45 41.52 -66.50
CA TRP A 21 53.16 42.08 -66.92
C TRP A 21 52.63 41.32 -68.15
N PRO A 22 51.59 40.49 -67.96
CA PRO A 22 50.98 39.75 -69.06
C PRO A 22 50.27 40.69 -70.04
N GLU A 23 49.97 40.18 -71.23
CA GLU A 23 49.35 40.95 -72.29
C GLU A 23 47.98 41.48 -71.87
N THR A 24 47.70 42.76 -72.15
CA THR A 24 46.49 43.43 -71.67
C THR A 24 45.19 42.74 -72.11
N ALA A 25 45.22 42.05 -73.26
CA ALA A 25 44.11 41.25 -73.73
C ALA A 25 43.84 40.03 -72.82
N GLU A 26 44.88 39.34 -72.35
CA GLU A 26 44.76 38.17 -71.49
C GLU A 26 44.23 38.55 -70.10
N ILE A 27 44.63 39.70 -69.56
CA ILE A 27 44.08 40.21 -68.29
C ILE A 27 42.58 40.51 -68.40
N ILE A 28 42.13 41.08 -69.52
CA ILE A 28 40.73 41.44 -69.74
C ILE A 28 39.88 40.17 -69.92
N TYR A 29 40.25 39.28 -70.84
CA TYR A 29 39.48 38.05 -71.10
C TYR A 29 39.57 37.06 -69.92
N GLY A 30 40.74 36.92 -69.31
CA GLY A 30 40.96 36.12 -68.11
C GLY A 30 40.19 36.66 -66.91
N GLY A 31 40.19 37.98 -66.70
CA GLY A 31 39.41 38.62 -65.64
C GLY A 31 37.90 38.42 -65.80
N ILE A 32 37.37 38.58 -67.02
CA ILE A 32 35.96 38.31 -67.33
C ILE A 32 35.63 36.82 -67.08
N ALA A 33 36.48 35.89 -67.51
CA ALA A 33 36.30 34.47 -67.27
C ALA A 33 36.33 34.12 -65.77
N SER A 34 37.28 34.70 -65.01
CA SER A 34 37.35 34.52 -63.55
C SER A 34 36.11 35.04 -62.83
N VAL A 35 35.62 36.23 -63.19
CA VAL A 35 34.39 36.79 -62.61
C VAL A 35 33.18 35.93 -62.94
N LEU A 36 33.07 35.42 -64.17
CA LEU A 36 31.98 34.53 -64.58
C LEU A 36 31.97 33.23 -63.76
N VAL A 37 33.13 32.59 -63.59
CA VAL A 37 33.27 31.39 -62.75
C VAL A 37 32.92 31.68 -61.29
N PHE A 38 33.41 32.80 -60.74
CA PHE A 38 33.15 33.19 -59.35
C PHE A 38 31.66 33.50 -59.12
N ALA A 39 31.00 34.13 -60.09
CA ALA A 39 29.57 34.42 -60.02
C ALA A 39 28.72 33.14 -60.03
N ILE A 40 29.06 32.16 -60.88
CA ILE A 40 28.39 30.86 -60.92
C ILE A 40 28.63 30.11 -59.60
N LEU A 41 29.87 30.08 -59.10
CA LEU A 41 30.21 29.42 -57.84
C LEU A 41 29.48 30.06 -56.66
N PHE A 42 29.44 31.39 -56.56
CA PHE A 42 28.70 32.07 -55.50
C PHE A 42 27.19 31.79 -55.58
N LYS A 43 26.61 31.76 -56.79
CA LYS A 43 25.19 31.46 -57.00
C LYS A 43 24.82 30.02 -56.63
N VAL A 44 25.73 29.05 -56.79
CA VAL A 44 25.47 27.63 -56.51
C VAL A 44 25.93 27.22 -55.10
N ALA A 45 27.15 27.56 -54.70
CA ALA A 45 27.71 27.20 -53.40
C ALA A 45 27.18 28.08 -52.25
N GLY A 46 26.86 29.35 -52.52
CA GLY A 46 26.28 30.27 -51.54
C GLY A 46 25.00 29.76 -50.87
N PRO A 47 23.96 29.33 -51.61
CA PRO A 47 22.75 28.78 -50.98
C PRO A 47 23.01 27.47 -50.24
N MET A 48 23.92 26.61 -50.71
CA MET A 48 24.28 25.37 -50.01
C MET A 48 24.98 25.64 -48.67
N ALA A 49 25.92 26.59 -48.64
CA ALA A 49 26.61 26.98 -47.42
C ALA A 49 25.63 27.63 -46.41
N LYS A 50 24.77 28.53 -46.86
CA LYS A 50 23.73 29.14 -46.00
C LYS A 50 22.79 28.09 -45.41
N LYS A 51 22.35 27.13 -46.23
CA LYS A 51 21.51 26.02 -45.76
C LYS A 51 22.23 25.19 -44.69
N ALA A 52 23.48 24.79 -44.92
CA ALA A 52 24.25 24.01 -43.95
C ALA A 52 24.43 24.74 -42.59
N PHE A 53 24.67 26.05 -42.60
CA PHE A 53 24.76 26.82 -41.35
C PHE A 53 23.41 26.99 -40.67
N THR A 54 22.33 27.15 -41.43
CA THR A 54 20.96 27.24 -40.89
C THR A 54 20.56 25.90 -40.27
N ASP A 55 20.68 24.80 -41.01
CA ASP A 55 20.36 23.45 -40.54
C ASP A 55 21.16 23.09 -39.26
N ARG A 56 22.44 23.47 -39.20
CA ARG A 56 23.26 23.28 -37.99
C ARG A 56 22.76 24.12 -36.81
N THR A 57 22.38 25.37 -37.05
CA THR A 57 21.85 26.27 -36.01
C THR A 57 20.52 25.75 -35.49
N ASP A 58 19.62 25.35 -36.37
CA ASP A 58 18.32 24.79 -36.03
C ASP A 58 18.47 23.48 -35.24
N ARG A 59 19.41 22.61 -35.61
CA ARG A 59 19.71 21.39 -34.86
C ARG A 59 20.22 21.71 -33.45
N ILE A 60 21.16 22.65 -33.32
CA ILE A 60 21.70 23.04 -32.00
C ILE A 60 20.60 23.66 -31.14
N GLN A 61 19.75 24.53 -31.71
CA GLN A 61 18.66 25.14 -30.98
C GLN A 61 17.66 24.08 -30.51
N SER A 62 17.29 23.15 -31.39
CA SER A 62 16.41 22.02 -31.05
C SER A 62 17.01 21.13 -29.94
N GLU A 63 18.31 20.84 -30.00
CA GLU A 63 19.00 20.08 -28.95
C GLU A 63 19.03 20.82 -27.60
N ILE A 64 19.24 22.14 -27.61
CA ILE A 64 19.18 22.98 -26.41
C ILE A 64 17.77 23.01 -25.82
N ASP A 65 16.75 23.20 -26.65
CA ASP A 65 15.36 23.25 -26.22
C ASP A 65 14.90 21.90 -25.67
N ALA A 66 15.28 20.80 -26.32
CA ALA A 66 15.02 19.45 -25.85
C ALA A 66 15.73 19.15 -24.52
N ALA A 67 16.98 19.59 -24.35
CA ALA A 67 17.73 19.44 -23.11
C ALA A 67 17.08 20.26 -21.97
N ALA A 68 16.67 21.50 -22.24
CA ALA A 68 15.98 22.34 -21.27
C ALA A 68 14.64 21.72 -20.84
N ALA A 69 13.86 21.18 -21.79
CA ALA A 69 12.62 20.48 -21.50
C ALA A 69 12.84 19.20 -20.68
N ALA A 70 13.88 18.43 -20.98
CA ALA A 70 14.23 17.22 -20.23
C ALA A 70 14.64 17.56 -18.78
N VAL A 71 15.41 18.62 -18.57
CA VAL A 71 15.79 19.10 -17.24
C VAL A 71 14.55 19.57 -16.46
N ALA A 72 13.67 20.36 -17.08
CA ALA A 72 12.42 20.78 -16.46
C ALA A 72 11.55 19.59 -16.05
N SER A 73 11.36 18.62 -16.95
CA SER A 73 10.61 17.39 -16.64
C SER A 73 11.24 16.58 -15.51
N ALA A 74 12.57 16.51 -15.43
CA ALA A 74 13.27 15.81 -14.35
C ALA A 74 13.09 16.51 -13.00
N HIS A 75 13.12 17.85 -12.98
CA HIS A 75 12.84 18.62 -11.77
C HIS A 75 11.39 18.44 -11.30
N ASP A 76 10.43 18.47 -12.21
CA ASP A 76 9.02 18.23 -11.93
C ASP A 76 8.79 16.82 -11.38
N GLU A 77 9.41 15.81 -11.99
CA GLU A 77 9.31 14.42 -11.52
C GLU A 77 9.94 14.26 -10.13
N ALA A 78 11.11 14.86 -9.90
CA ALA A 78 11.74 14.86 -8.59
C ALA A 78 10.88 15.58 -7.53
N ALA A 79 10.18 16.66 -7.89
CA ALA A 79 9.24 17.34 -7.01
C ALA A 79 8.03 16.45 -6.68
N ARG A 80 7.44 15.79 -7.70
CA ARG A 80 6.36 14.82 -7.51
C ARG A 80 6.76 13.68 -6.60
N ILE A 81 7.94 13.07 -6.81
CA ILE A 81 8.46 11.99 -5.97
C ILE A 81 8.66 12.45 -4.53
N ARG A 82 9.26 13.63 -4.30
CA ARG A 82 9.42 14.17 -2.94
C ARG A 82 8.08 14.42 -2.25
N SER A 83 7.10 14.95 -2.99
CA SER A 83 5.74 15.14 -2.48
C SER A 83 5.07 13.80 -2.15
N ALA A 84 5.22 12.79 -3.01
CA ALA A 84 4.67 11.45 -2.80
C ALA A 84 5.30 10.79 -1.56
N LEU A 85 6.62 10.91 -1.36
CA LEU A 85 7.30 10.43 -0.15
C LEU A 85 6.76 11.11 1.12
N GLY A 86 6.53 12.43 1.08
CA GLY A 86 5.91 13.16 2.19
C GLY A 86 4.49 12.67 2.50
N ASN A 87 3.71 12.38 1.46
CA ASN A 87 2.37 11.81 1.62
C ASN A 87 2.40 10.39 2.22
N ILE A 88 3.30 9.53 1.74
CA ILE A 88 3.47 8.16 2.24
C ILE A 88 3.81 8.15 3.74
N GLU A 89 4.71 9.02 4.20
CA GLU A 89 5.05 9.09 5.63
C GLU A 89 3.88 9.61 6.48
N SER A 90 3.07 10.52 5.95
CA SER A 90 1.83 10.97 6.61
C SER A 90 0.78 9.86 6.68
N GLU A 91 0.58 9.14 5.58
CA GLU A 91 -0.36 8.02 5.48
C GLU A 91 0.07 6.88 6.39
N ARG A 92 1.36 6.53 6.41
CA ARG A 92 1.93 5.54 7.33
C ARG A 92 1.66 5.89 8.78
N ARG A 93 1.91 7.13 9.20
CA ARG A 93 1.62 7.58 10.57
C ARG A 93 0.13 7.47 10.90
N THR A 94 -0.74 7.78 9.93
CA THR A 94 -2.19 7.67 10.09
C THR A 94 -2.60 6.21 10.27
N ILE A 95 -2.11 5.30 9.41
CA ILE A 95 -2.39 3.85 9.48
C ILE A 95 -1.91 3.26 10.80
N LEU A 96 -0.73 3.65 11.29
CA LEU A 96 -0.21 3.18 12.57
C LEU A 96 -1.06 3.69 13.74
N ALA A 97 -1.39 4.98 13.76
CA ALA A 97 -2.25 5.55 14.81
C ALA A 97 -3.65 4.91 14.81
N GLU A 98 -4.22 4.63 13.64
CA GLU A 98 -5.50 3.94 13.53
C GLU A 98 -5.40 2.49 14.01
N SER A 99 -4.33 1.77 13.65
CA SER A 99 -4.09 0.39 14.09
C SER A 99 -3.92 0.30 15.61
N ASP A 100 -3.19 1.23 16.23
CA ASP A 100 -3.02 1.29 17.68
C ASP A 100 -4.36 1.56 18.38
N ALA A 101 -5.16 2.50 17.86
CA ALA A 101 -6.49 2.79 18.39
C ALA A 101 -7.44 1.57 18.26
N GLN A 102 -7.40 0.86 17.13
CA GLN A 102 -8.17 -0.37 16.93
C GLN A 102 -7.71 -1.49 17.88
N ALA A 103 -6.40 -1.65 18.08
CA ALA A 103 -5.85 -2.65 18.98
C ALA A 103 -6.26 -2.37 20.44
N GLU A 104 -6.19 -1.12 20.89
CA GLU A 104 -6.67 -0.72 22.21
C GLU A 104 -8.17 -0.93 22.40
N ALA A 105 -8.97 -0.62 21.37
CA ALA A 105 -10.40 -0.87 21.38
C ALA A 105 -10.72 -2.36 21.50
N LEU A 106 -10.06 -3.20 20.70
CA LEU A 106 -10.22 -4.65 20.72
C LEU A 106 -9.81 -5.26 22.07
N LEU A 107 -8.71 -4.79 22.67
CA LEU A 107 -8.28 -5.24 23.99
C LEU A 107 -9.29 -4.85 25.09
N ARG A 108 -9.85 -3.64 25.00
CA ARG A 108 -10.85 -3.15 25.95
C ARG A 108 -12.16 -3.93 25.84
N GLU A 109 -12.66 -4.12 24.62
CA GLU A 109 -13.85 -4.91 24.34
C GLU A 109 -13.65 -6.37 24.75
N GLY A 110 -12.50 -6.95 24.39
CA GLY A 110 -12.14 -8.33 24.75
C GLY A 110 -12.11 -8.55 26.25
N ARG A 111 -11.50 -7.63 27.02
CA ARG A 111 -11.51 -7.68 28.49
C ARG A 111 -12.93 -7.59 29.06
N ALA A 112 -13.72 -6.62 28.61
CA ALA A 112 -15.10 -6.45 29.06
C ALA A 112 -15.96 -7.69 28.77
N ARG A 113 -15.76 -8.33 27.60
CA ARG A 113 -16.45 -9.58 27.25
C ARG A 113 -16.02 -10.73 28.15
N ILE A 114 -14.72 -10.90 28.38
CA ILE A 114 -14.21 -11.95 29.28
C ILE A 114 -14.74 -11.75 30.70
N ASP A 115 -14.74 -10.52 31.23
CA ASP A 115 -15.26 -10.22 32.56
C ASP A 115 -16.75 -10.58 32.68
N ALA A 116 -17.54 -10.28 31.64
CA ALA A 116 -18.95 -10.64 31.59
C ALA A 116 -19.18 -12.17 31.50
N GLU A 117 -18.40 -12.87 30.67
CA GLU A 117 -18.46 -14.32 30.55
C GLU A 117 -18.04 -15.02 31.85
N MET A 118 -16.99 -14.53 32.52
CA MET A 118 -16.54 -15.04 33.80
C MET A 118 -17.60 -14.86 34.89
N ALA A 119 -18.25 -13.69 34.95
CA ALA A 119 -19.33 -13.45 35.91
C ALA A 119 -20.53 -14.38 35.69
N ASP A 120 -20.89 -14.66 34.42
CA ASP A 120 -21.96 -15.61 34.09
C ASP A 120 -21.58 -17.06 34.45
N ILE A 121 -20.34 -17.47 34.16
CA ILE A 121 -19.83 -18.80 34.55
C ILE A 121 -19.83 -18.96 36.07
N GLU A 122 -19.35 -17.96 36.82
CA GLU A 122 -19.35 -17.99 38.29
C GLU A 122 -20.77 -18.06 38.85
N ALA A 123 -21.71 -17.29 38.30
CA ALA A 123 -23.11 -17.32 38.71
C ALA A 123 -23.74 -18.70 38.47
N LYS A 124 -23.50 -19.31 37.30
CA LYS A 124 -23.95 -20.67 36.97
C LYS A 124 -23.32 -21.71 37.88
N ALA A 125 -22.00 -21.67 38.07
CA ALA A 125 -21.28 -22.59 38.95
C ALA A 125 -21.80 -22.52 40.39
N LYS A 126 -22.07 -21.32 40.90
CA LYS A 126 -22.65 -21.12 42.24
C LYS A 126 -24.07 -21.68 42.34
N ALA A 127 -24.89 -21.47 41.31
CA ALA A 127 -26.23 -22.05 41.25
C ALA A 127 -26.17 -23.60 41.22
N ASP A 128 -25.27 -24.17 40.43
CA ASP A 128 -25.07 -25.62 40.32
C ASP A 128 -24.58 -26.23 41.64
N ILE A 129 -23.62 -25.58 42.33
CA ILE A 129 -23.17 -26.01 43.66
C ILE A 129 -24.32 -25.98 44.67
N SER A 130 -25.13 -24.92 44.68
CA SER A 130 -26.29 -24.81 45.57
C SER A 130 -27.31 -25.92 45.29
N ASN A 131 -27.60 -26.18 44.02
CA ASN A 131 -28.53 -27.23 43.60
C ASN A 131 -28.00 -28.62 43.94
N ALA A 132 -26.71 -28.87 43.74
CA ALA A 132 -26.06 -30.12 44.12
C ALA A 132 -26.08 -30.33 45.64
N GLY A 133 -25.78 -29.29 46.43
CA GLY A 133 -25.84 -29.33 47.89
C GLY A 133 -27.25 -29.66 48.41
N ALA A 134 -28.29 -29.07 47.81
CA ALA A 134 -29.68 -29.39 48.15
C ALA A 134 -30.01 -30.86 47.87
N ARG A 135 -29.67 -31.37 46.67
CA ARG A 135 -29.90 -32.78 46.30
C ARG A 135 -29.17 -33.75 47.23
N VAL A 136 -27.89 -33.51 47.52
CA VAL A 136 -27.10 -34.33 48.45
C VAL A 136 -27.68 -34.29 49.86
N GLY A 137 -28.15 -33.11 50.31
CA GLY A 137 -28.80 -32.98 51.61
C GLY A 137 -30.09 -33.81 51.72
N ASP A 138 -30.90 -33.81 50.67
CA ASP A 138 -32.14 -34.60 50.63
C ASP A 138 -31.84 -36.11 50.56
N GLU A 139 -30.85 -36.51 49.78
CA GLU A 139 -30.37 -37.90 49.71
C GLU A 139 -29.83 -38.39 51.06
N LEU A 140 -29.03 -37.57 51.76
CA LEU A 140 -28.54 -37.88 53.11
C LEU A 140 -29.68 -38.02 54.12
N ARG A 141 -30.70 -37.15 54.08
CA ARG A 141 -31.88 -37.26 54.97
C ARG A 141 -32.67 -38.54 54.71
N ALA A 142 -32.86 -38.90 53.45
CA ALA A 142 -33.53 -40.14 53.08
C ALA A 142 -32.77 -41.37 53.58
N GLU A 143 -31.44 -41.39 53.41
CA GLU A 143 -30.60 -42.50 53.83
C GLU A 143 -30.51 -42.62 55.37
N ILE A 144 -30.42 -41.50 56.07
CA ILE A 144 -30.50 -41.48 57.55
C ILE A 144 -31.86 -42.03 58.00
N SER A 145 -32.97 -41.58 57.42
CA SER A 145 -34.31 -42.05 57.78
C SER A 145 -34.44 -43.57 57.56
N ARG A 146 -33.90 -44.07 56.45
CA ARG A 146 -33.84 -45.51 56.14
C ARG A 146 -33.03 -46.29 57.17
N LEU A 147 -31.81 -45.82 57.50
CA LEU A 147 -30.93 -46.50 58.45
C LEU A 147 -31.49 -46.45 59.88
N SER A 148 -32.09 -45.33 60.28
CA SER A 148 -32.78 -45.19 61.57
C SER A 148 -33.97 -46.12 61.68
N ALA A 149 -34.81 -46.28 60.64
CA ALA A 149 -35.93 -47.22 60.67
C ALA A 149 -35.45 -48.66 60.93
N VAL A 150 -34.39 -49.10 60.24
CA VAL A 150 -33.78 -50.43 60.44
C VAL A 150 -33.21 -50.58 61.87
N ALA A 151 -32.57 -49.54 62.41
CA ALA A 151 -32.03 -49.56 63.76
C ALA A 151 -33.14 -49.61 64.83
N ILE A 152 -34.21 -48.82 64.65
CA ILE A 152 -35.36 -48.78 65.56
C ILE A 152 -36.07 -50.13 65.57
N GLU A 153 -36.31 -50.75 64.41
CA GLU A 153 -36.94 -52.08 64.33
C GLU A 153 -36.16 -53.10 65.17
N ARG A 154 -34.81 -53.08 65.08
CA ARG A 154 -33.94 -53.96 65.86
C ARG A 154 -33.97 -53.66 67.36
N VAL A 155 -33.97 -52.39 67.76
CA VAL A 155 -34.03 -51.98 69.18
C VAL A 155 -35.39 -52.31 69.80
N VAL A 156 -36.49 -52.02 69.09
CA VAL A 156 -37.85 -52.36 69.54
C VAL A 156 -38.01 -53.87 69.69
N ALA A 157 -37.54 -54.66 68.72
CA ALA A 157 -37.56 -56.12 68.82
C ALA A 157 -36.78 -56.66 70.03
N GLN A 158 -35.69 -56.00 70.43
CA GLN A 158 -34.91 -56.37 71.62
C GLN A 158 -35.54 -55.89 72.93
N ALA A 159 -36.32 -54.81 72.92
CA ALA A 159 -36.95 -54.23 74.09
C ALA A 159 -38.38 -54.77 74.38
N MET A 160 -38.97 -55.53 73.45
CA MET A 160 -40.29 -56.15 73.62
C MET A 160 -40.22 -57.36 74.57
N ASP A 161 -40.78 -57.21 75.78
CA ASP A 161 -41.12 -58.32 76.68
C ASP A 161 -42.64 -58.53 76.78
N ASP A 162 -43.08 -59.57 77.51
CA ASP A 162 -44.50 -59.89 77.66
C ASP A 162 -45.29 -58.80 78.43
N ARG A 163 -44.65 -58.08 79.37
CA ARG A 163 -45.30 -57.00 80.12
C ARG A 163 -45.54 -55.77 79.26
N VAL A 164 -44.53 -55.34 78.50
CA VAL A 164 -44.64 -54.18 77.61
C VAL A 164 -45.70 -54.43 76.53
N ARG A 165 -45.82 -55.66 76.02
CA ARG A 165 -46.91 -56.03 75.10
C ARG A 165 -48.29 -55.87 75.72
N GLN A 166 -48.46 -56.29 76.98
CA GLN A 166 -49.75 -56.24 77.65
C GLN A 166 -50.17 -54.80 77.98
N ASP A 167 -49.21 -53.96 78.41
CA ASP A 167 -49.44 -52.53 78.64
C ASP A 167 -49.78 -51.77 77.34
N LEU A 168 -49.15 -52.10 76.21
CA LEU A 168 -49.48 -51.49 74.91
C LEU A 168 -50.91 -51.84 74.45
N ILE A 169 -51.36 -53.07 74.70
CA ILE A 169 -52.73 -53.50 74.37
C ILE A 169 -53.75 -52.73 75.21
N GLU A 170 -53.52 -52.61 76.52
CA GLU A 170 -54.42 -51.89 77.42
C GLU A 170 -54.51 -50.39 77.06
N ASN A 171 -53.37 -49.77 76.73
CA ASN A 171 -53.33 -48.38 76.27
C ASN A 171 -54.03 -48.19 74.93
N PHE A 172 -53.85 -49.11 73.97
CA PHE A 172 -54.57 -49.06 72.70
C PHE A 172 -56.08 -49.21 72.90
N ILE A 173 -56.53 -50.15 73.73
CA ILE A 173 -57.95 -50.32 74.07
C ILE A 173 -58.51 -49.04 74.71
N THR A 174 -57.73 -48.39 75.57
CA THR A 174 -58.11 -47.13 76.21
C THR A 174 -58.23 -45.99 75.20
N ASP A 175 -57.26 -45.81 74.30
CA ASP A 175 -57.27 -44.74 73.29
C ASP A 175 -58.40 -44.92 72.26
N VAL A 176 -58.60 -46.15 71.76
CA VAL A 176 -59.66 -46.42 70.76
C VAL A 176 -61.04 -46.40 71.42
N GLY A 177 -61.11 -46.79 72.70
CA GLY A 177 -62.31 -46.65 73.52
C GLY A 177 -62.66 -45.20 73.85
N ALA A 178 -61.66 -44.31 73.98
CA ALA A 178 -61.84 -42.88 74.24
C ALA A 178 -62.08 -42.04 72.98
N ALA A 179 -61.70 -42.53 71.80
CA ALA A 179 -61.93 -41.87 70.51
C ALA A 179 -63.34 -42.13 69.90
N ARG A 180 -64.23 -42.81 70.64
CA ARG A 180 -65.68 -42.90 70.37
C ARG A 180 -66.47 -42.08 71.37
#